data_AF-A0A800CCE8-F1
#
_entry.id   AF-A0A800CCE8-F1
#
_cell.length_a   1.000
_cell.length_b   1.000
_cell.length_c   1.000
_cell.angle_alpha   90.00
_cell.angle_beta   90.00
_cell.angle_gamma   90.00
#
_symmetry.space_group_name_H-M   'P 1'
#
loop_
_entity.id
_entity.type
_entity.pdbx_description
1 polymer ?
#
loop_
_entity_poly.entity_id
_entity_poly.type
_entity_poly.pdbx_seq_one_letter_code
_entity_poly.pdbx_strand_id
1 'polypeptide(L)'
;MNNEHLILALSRLITVTISLTGTLVYGYDLVGNRASLTYPDGKTAATTYNADNQELTVTDWDGGVTTYSYDAAGRLATTALPNGVQTTNSYDDANRLAGLRHVDTNTGALQAEYLYELDGLGYRQVATEMLRLPDSGGGGLQTTAPVQYQAMLRMAHHVQPMRGVSPSHRGANRVAQLVY
;
A
#
# COMPACT_ATOMS: atom_id res chain seq x y z
N MET A 1 7.28 -1.69 -36.39
CA MET A 1 7.96 -0.57 -35.70
C MET A 1 6.86 0.40 -35.35
N ASN A 2 6.45 0.44 -34.09
CA ASN A 2 5.30 1.21 -33.64
C ASN A 2 5.82 2.59 -33.24
N ASN A 3 5.52 3.60 -34.06
CA ASN A 3 6.02 4.95 -33.89
C ASN A 3 5.18 5.68 -32.83
N GLU A 4 5.73 5.82 -31.63
CA GLU A 4 5.20 6.71 -30.60
C GLU A 4 5.52 8.16 -30.99
N HIS A 5 4.50 8.92 -31.42
CA HIS A 5 4.66 10.33 -31.77
C HIS A 5 4.55 11.21 -30.52
N LEU A 6 5.69 11.53 -29.92
CA LEU A 6 5.82 12.54 -28.86
C LEU A 6 5.79 13.94 -29.49
N ILE A 7 4.76 14.75 -29.21
CA ILE A 7 4.75 16.18 -29.57
C ILE A 7 5.13 16.98 -28.32
N LEU A 8 6.20 17.76 -28.41
CA LEU A 8 6.69 18.64 -27.34
C LEU A 8 6.34 20.10 -27.66
N ALA A 9 5.62 20.78 -26.77
CA ALA A 9 5.51 22.24 -26.77
C ALA A 9 6.07 22.81 -25.46
N LEU A 10 6.65 24.00 -25.54
CA LEU A 10 7.41 24.70 -24.49
C LEU A 10 6.62 24.86 -23.16
N SER A 11 6.87 23.94 -22.21
CA SER A 11 6.24 23.74 -20.87
C SER A 11 5.30 22.51 -20.86
N ARG A 12 5.94 21.34 -20.96
CA ARG A 12 5.56 20.17 -21.78
C ARG A 12 4.23 19.49 -21.40
N LEU A 13 3.20 19.68 -22.20
CA LEU A 13 2.14 18.69 -22.41
C LEU A 13 2.72 17.53 -23.23
N ILE A 14 2.69 16.30 -22.70
CA ILE A 14 3.08 15.08 -23.44
C ILE A 14 1.84 14.24 -23.64
N THR A 15 1.50 13.97 -24.89
CA THR A 15 0.40 13.09 -25.26
C THR A 15 0.96 11.72 -25.64
N VAL A 16 0.46 10.65 -25.03
CA VAL A 16 0.80 9.28 -25.40
C VAL A 16 -0.44 8.63 -26.01
N THR A 17 -0.35 8.31 -27.29
CA THR A 17 -1.40 7.59 -28.01
C THR A 17 -1.13 6.09 -27.93
N ILE A 18 -1.96 5.35 -27.19
CA ILE A 18 -1.90 3.89 -27.17
C ILE A 18 -2.89 3.41 -28.23
N SER A 19 -2.36 2.94 -29.36
CA SER A 19 -3.07 2.75 -30.63
C SER A 19 -4.23 1.74 -30.64
N LEU A 20 -4.62 1.18 -29.49
CA LEU A 20 -5.77 0.26 -29.34
C LEU A 20 -6.77 0.68 -28.25
N THR A 21 -6.45 1.66 -27.39
CA THR A 21 -7.27 2.02 -26.21
C THR A 21 -7.56 3.52 -26.08
N GLY A 22 -7.06 4.33 -27.01
CA GLY A 22 -7.21 5.78 -27.01
C GLY A 22 -5.98 6.51 -26.46
N THR A 23 -6.16 7.79 -26.13
CA THR A 23 -5.05 8.70 -25.85
C THR A 23 -4.99 9.05 -24.37
N LEU A 24 -3.80 8.91 -23.76
CA LEU A 24 -3.49 9.48 -22.45
C LEU A 24 -2.86 10.85 -22.65
N VAL A 25 -3.31 11.83 -21.88
CA VAL A 25 -2.77 13.19 -21.90
C VAL A 25 -2.15 13.50 -20.54
N TYR A 26 -0.88 13.90 -20.53
CA TYR A 26 -0.13 14.23 -19.33
C TYR A 26 0.19 15.71 -19.27
N GLY A 27 -0.27 16.39 -18.22
CA GLY A 27 0.15 17.75 -17.89
C GLY A 27 1.30 17.73 -16.89
N TYR A 28 2.26 18.63 -17.07
CA TYR A 28 3.42 18.77 -16.18
C TYR A 28 3.52 20.19 -15.65
N ASP A 29 4.05 20.33 -14.43
CA ASP A 29 4.40 21.63 -13.86
C ASP A 29 5.72 22.18 -14.45
N LEU A 30 6.15 23.34 -13.98
CA LEU A 30 7.35 24.03 -14.48
C LEU A 30 8.67 23.28 -14.20
N VAL A 31 8.69 22.43 -13.19
CA VAL A 31 9.87 21.67 -12.77
C VAL A 31 9.84 20.23 -13.29
N GLY A 32 8.77 19.85 -14.00
CA GLY A 32 8.65 18.58 -14.71
C GLY A 32 7.92 17.48 -13.94
N ASN A 33 7.22 17.80 -12.85
CA ASN A 33 6.36 16.84 -12.17
C ASN A 33 5.03 16.69 -12.92
N ARG A 34 4.44 15.48 -12.93
CA ARG A 34 3.16 15.23 -13.61
C ARG A 34 2.00 15.80 -12.79
N ALA A 35 1.57 17.01 -13.14
CA ALA A 35 0.45 17.70 -12.49
C ALA A 35 -0.93 17.17 -12.91
N SER A 36 -1.06 16.51 -14.07
CA SER A 36 -2.35 15.91 -14.49
C SER A 36 -2.21 14.68 -15.37
N LEU A 37 -3.24 13.83 -15.31
CA LEU A 37 -3.45 12.67 -16.17
C LEU A 37 -4.90 12.64 -16.64
N THR A 38 -5.12 12.76 -17.94
CA THR A 38 -6.44 12.59 -18.56
C THR A 38 -6.49 11.27 -19.32
N TYR A 39 -7.49 10.46 -19.00
CA TYR A 39 -7.78 9.17 -19.61
C TYR A 39 -8.53 9.33 -20.95
N PRO A 40 -8.55 8.29 -21.81
CA PRO A 40 -9.22 8.36 -23.11
C PRO A 40 -10.72 8.68 -23.04
N ASP A 41 -11.37 8.41 -21.93
CA ASP A 41 -12.78 8.70 -21.67
C ASP A 41 -13.02 10.11 -21.10
N GLY A 42 -11.98 10.94 -21.04
CA GLY A 42 -12.02 12.32 -20.56
C GLY A 42 -11.91 12.49 -19.03
N LYS A 43 -11.92 11.39 -18.27
CA LYS A 43 -11.69 11.46 -16.81
C LYS A 43 -10.29 12.00 -16.54
N THR A 44 -10.15 12.87 -15.55
CA THR A 44 -8.88 13.52 -15.23
C THR A 44 -8.56 13.38 -13.75
N ALA A 45 -7.30 13.03 -13.45
CA ALA A 45 -6.73 13.12 -12.12
C ALA A 45 -5.71 14.27 -12.07
N ALA A 46 -5.68 15.00 -10.96
CA ALA A 46 -4.74 16.09 -10.72
C ALA A 46 -3.81 15.76 -9.55
N THR A 47 -2.55 16.17 -9.65
CA THR A 47 -1.53 15.95 -8.61
C THR A 47 -0.86 17.27 -8.26
N THR A 48 -0.68 17.52 -6.96
CA THR A 48 0.09 18.66 -6.46
C THR A 48 1.36 18.19 -5.76
N TYR A 49 2.35 19.07 -5.66
CA TYR A 49 3.67 18.76 -5.14
C TYR A 49 4.13 19.81 -4.13
N ASN A 50 4.92 19.40 -3.15
CA ASN A 50 5.63 20.31 -2.25
C ASN A 50 6.89 20.88 -2.91
N ALA A 51 7.62 21.74 -2.20
CA ALA A 51 8.85 22.37 -2.70
C ALA A 51 9.99 21.37 -3.00
N ASP A 52 9.95 20.18 -2.38
CA ASP A 52 10.90 19.09 -2.58
C ASP A 52 10.46 18.12 -3.69
N ASN A 53 9.45 18.48 -4.49
CA ASN A 53 8.85 17.67 -5.57
C ASN A 53 8.21 16.37 -5.09
N GLN A 54 7.74 16.33 -3.85
CA GLN A 54 7.01 15.19 -3.30
C GLN A 54 5.50 15.43 -3.44
N GLU A 55 4.75 14.39 -3.79
CA GLU A 55 3.29 14.49 -3.99
C GLU A 55 2.59 14.94 -2.71
N LEU A 56 1.79 16.00 -2.77
CA LEU A 56 1.02 16.49 -1.61
C LEU A 56 -0.43 16.00 -1.69
N THR A 57 -1.03 16.07 -2.87
CA THR A 57 -2.40 15.62 -3.11
C THR A 57 -2.55 14.92 -4.45
N VAL A 58 -3.43 13.94 -4.50
CA VAL A 58 -3.99 13.39 -5.75
C VAL A 58 -5.51 13.52 -5.67
N THR A 59 -6.09 14.24 -6.63
CA THR A 59 -7.54 14.38 -6.78
C THR A 59 -8.00 13.58 -7.98
N ASP A 60 -8.88 12.60 -7.79
CA ASP A 60 -9.46 11.82 -8.88
C ASP A 60 -10.61 12.58 -9.59
N TRP A 61 -11.14 11.99 -10.66
CA TRP A 61 -12.21 12.57 -11.46
C TRP A 61 -13.57 12.64 -10.74
N ASP A 62 -13.74 11.89 -9.65
CA ASP A 62 -14.94 11.90 -8.79
C ASP A 62 -14.80 12.92 -7.64
N GLY A 63 -13.68 13.65 -7.60
CA GLY A 63 -13.36 14.66 -6.57
C GLY A 63 -12.78 14.07 -5.29
N GLY A 64 -12.51 12.77 -5.25
CA GLY A 64 -11.83 12.10 -4.15
C GLY A 64 -10.39 12.61 -4.02
N VAL A 65 -10.05 13.15 -2.84
CA VAL A 65 -8.71 13.67 -2.55
C VAL A 65 -7.96 12.69 -1.66
N THR A 66 -6.84 12.19 -2.17
CA THR A 66 -5.81 11.53 -1.36
C THR A 66 -4.75 12.56 -0.99
N THR A 67 -4.36 12.62 0.28
CA THR A 67 -3.31 13.53 0.76
C THR A 67 -2.12 12.77 1.32
N TYR A 68 -0.94 13.33 1.15
CA TYR A 68 0.32 12.76 1.62
C TYR A 68 1.06 13.78 2.47
N SER A 69 1.75 13.31 3.51
CA SER A 69 2.67 14.13 4.30
C SER A 69 3.99 13.41 4.47
N TYR A 70 5.05 14.19 4.70
CA TYR A 70 6.40 13.66 4.84
C TYR A 70 7.01 14.13 6.15
N ASP A 71 7.86 13.31 6.73
CA ASP A 71 8.65 13.68 7.91
C ASP A 71 9.86 14.54 7.52
N ALA A 72 10.61 15.01 8.53
CA ALA A 72 11.79 15.85 8.32
C ALA A 72 12.92 15.15 7.54
N ALA A 73 12.90 13.82 7.43
CA ALA A 73 13.85 13.05 6.63
C ALA A 73 13.34 12.82 5.18
N GLY A 74 12.19 13.41 4.83
CA GLY A 74 11.57 13.28 3.51
C GLY A 74 10.87 11.94 3.29
N ARG A 75 10.63 11.14 4.34
CA ARG A 75 9.90 9.87 4.23
C ARG A 75 8.40 10.10 4.32
N LEU A 76 7.62 9.27 3.64
CA LEU A 76 6.16 9.32 3.71
C LEU A 76 5.67 9.06 5.13
N ALA A 77 5.18 10.08 5.83
CA ALA A 77 4.68 10.00 7.18
C ALA A 77 3.21 9.56 7.22
N THR A 78 2.36 10.16 6.38
CA THR A 78 0.94 9.81 6.34
C THR A 78 0.37 9.76 4.93
N THR A 79 -0.61 8.89 4.73
CA THR A 79 -1.52 8.91 3.57
C THR A 79 -2.95 8.97 4.07
N ALA A 80 -3.72 9.99 3.71
CA ALA A 80 -5.15 10.07 4.03
C ALA A 80 -5.99 9.89 2.76
N LEU A 81 -6.87 8.89 2.77
CA LEU A 81 -7.75 8.53 1.67
C LEU A 81 -9.08 9.31 1.75
N PRO A 82 -9.78 9.51 0.61
CA PRO A 82 -11.04 10.25 0.58
C PRO A 82 -12.17 9.57 1.37
N ASN A 83 -12.06 8.27 1.67
CA ASN A 83 -13.01 7.55 2.50
C ASN A 83 -12.83 7.81 4.02
N GLY A 84 -11.92 8.70 4.41
CA GLY A 84 -11.65 9.04 5.81
C GLY A 84 -10.72 8.05 6.52
N VAL A 85 -10.05 7.15 5.80
CA VAL A 85 -9.00 6.31 6.38
C VAL A 85 -7.64 6.96 6.21
N GLN A 86 -6.90 7.12 7.31
CA GLN A 86 -5.52 7.58 7.30
C GLN A 86 -4.58 6.46 7.72
N THR A 87 -3.53 6.28 6.94
CA THR A 87 -2.38 5.44 7.26
C THR A 87 -1.24 6.32 7.77
N THR A 88 -0.66 5.97 8.92
CA THR A 88 0.57 6.57 9.45
C THR A 88 1.69 5.53 9.38
N ASN A 89 2.83 5.90 8.81
CA ASN A 89 4.01 5.07 8.72
C ASN A 89 4.95 5.38 9.88
N SER A 90 5.48 4.35 10.53
CA SER A 90 6.58 4.49 11.49
C SER A 90 7.85 3.86 10.95
N TYR A 91 8.98 4.45 11.30
CA TYR A 91 10.29 4.04 10.81
C TYR A 91 11.24 3.80 11.98
N ASP A 92 12.13 2.84 11.83
CA ASP A 92 13.23 2.63 12.76
C ASP A 92 14.41 3.60 12.50
N ASP A 93 15.40 3.57 13.38
CA ASP A 93 16.60 4.42 13.31
C ASP A 93 17.46 4.12 12.06
N ALA A 94 17.29 2.94 11.45
CA ALA A 94 17.94 2.54 10.21
C ALA A 94 17.13 2.97 8.97
N ASN A 95 16.11 3.81 9.15
CA ASN A 95 15.28 4.37 8.08
C ASN A 95 14.37 3.34 7.39
N ARG A 96 14.02 2.25 8.06
CA ARG A 96 13.21 1.16 7.51
C ARG A 96 11.81 1.22 8.09
N LEU A 97 10.80 0.86 7.29
CA LEU A 97 9.40 0.85 7.73
C LEU A 97 9.22 -0.18 8.86
N ALA A 98 8.95 0.32 10.06
CA ALA A 98 8.78 -0.45 11.28
C ALA A 98 7.31 -0.62 11.67
N GLY A 99 6.40 0.13 11.05
CA GLY A 99 4.98 -0.08 11.26
C GLY A 99 4.05 0.77 10.42
N LEU A 100 2.78 0.39 10.46
CA LEU A 100 1.68 1.02 9.76
C LEU A 100 0.50 1.11 10.72
N ARG A 101 -0.14 2.27 10.80
CA ARG A 101 -1.32 2.48 11.64
C ARG A 101 -2.45 3.09 10.82
N HIS A 102 -3.55 2.37 10.71
CA HIS A 102 -4.74 2.74 9.94
C HIS A 102 -5.85 3.20 10.87
N VAL A 103 -6.24 4.46 10.78
CA VAL A 103 -7.31 5.05 11.60
C VAL A 103 -8.41 5.61 10.72
N ASP A 104 -9.65 5.44 11.16
CA ASP A 104 -10.77 6.22 10.65
C ASP A 104 -10.66 7.62 11.26
N THR A 105 -10.40 8.65 10.45
CA THR A 105 -10.19 10.02 10.93
C THR A 105 -11.48 10.71 11.36
N ASN A 106 -12.64 10.19 10.95
CA ASN A 106 -13.94 10.74 11.36
C ASN A 106 -14.28 10.32 12.79
N THR A 107 -13.90 9.11 13.18
CA THR A 107 -14.21 8.52 14.49
C THR A 107 -13.00 8.41 15.42
N GLY A 108 -11.78 8.55 14.89
CA GLY A 108 -10.53 8.25 15.59
C GLY A 108 -10.29 6.76 15.82
N ALA A 109 -11.15 5.88 15.30
CA ALA A 109 -11.08 4.46 15.57
C ALA A 109 -9.89 3.81 14.86
N LEU A 110 -9.09 3.04 15.59
CA LEU A 110 -8.10 2.16 14.99
C LEU A 110 -8.80 1.08 14.17
N GLN A 111 -8.44 0.96 12.90
CA GLN A 111 -8.92 -0.08 12.00
C GLN A 111 -7.90 -1.23 11.91
N ALA A 112 -6.62 -0.89 11.77
CA ALA A 112 -5.55 -1.86 11.74
C ALA A 112 -4.23 -1.23 12.20
N GLU A 113 -3.36 -2.03 12.82
CA GLU A 113 -1.98 -1.66 13.13
C GLU A 113 -1.05 -2.84 12.84
N TYR A 114 0.06 -2.54 12.18
CA TYR A 114 1.11 -3.49 11.87
C TYR A 114 2.40 -2.99 12.49
N LEU A 115 3.04 -3.82 13.31
CA LEU A 115 4.34 -3.53 13.90
C LEU A 115 5.34 -4.59 13.48
N TYR A 116 6.54 -4.16 13.09
CA TYR A 116 7.57 -5.02 12.53
C TYR A 116 8.83 -4.96 13.38
N GLU A 117 9.35 -6.12 13.75
CA GLU A 117 10.73 -6.25 14.22
C GLU A 117 11.57 -6.70 13.05
N LEU A 118 12.61 -5.94 12.74
CA LEU A 118 13.49 -6.19 11.61
C LEU A 118 14.86 -6.66 12.13
N ASP A 119 15.47 -7.64 11.47
CA ASP A 119 16.87 -8.00 11.72
C ASP A 119 17.85 -6.93 11.25
N GLY A 120 19.16 -7.13 11.45
CA GLY A 120 20.18 -6.19 10.98
C GLY A 120 20.27 -6.03 9.45
N LEU A 121 19.68 -6.96 8.69
CA LEU A 121 19.62 -6.93 7.22
C LEU A 121 18.32 -6.28 6.70
N GLY A 122 17.38 -5.98 7.59
CA GLY A 122 16.07 -5.39 7.25
C GLY A 122 14.98 -6.41 6.95
N TYR A 123 15.23 -7.70 7.15
CA TYR A 123 14.19 -8.72 7.04
C TYR A 123 13.31 -8.71 8.28
N ARG A 124 12.00 -8.89 8.06
CA ARG A 124 11.04 -8.97 9.14
C ARG A 124 11.21 -10.28 9.91
N GLN A 125 11.54 -10.19 11.20
CA GLN A 125 11.58 -11.29 12.15
C GLN A 125 10.24 -11.48 12.85
N VAL A 126 9.55 -10.39 13.17
CA VAL A 126 8.26 -10.43 13.86
C VAL A 126 7.30 -9.48 13.15
N ALA A 127 6.05 -9.92 12.94
CA ALA A 127 4.93 -9.00 12.73
C ALA A 127 3.92 -9.16 13.86
N THR A 128 3.50 -8.06 14.44
CA THR A 128 2.29 -8.00 15.24
C THR A 128 1.23 -7.27 14.45
N GLU A 129 0.08 -7.89 14.26
CA GLU A 129 -1.07 -7.28 13.59
C GLU A 129 -2.21 -7.11 14.58
N MET A 130 -2.72 -5.89 14.71
CA MET A 130 -3.93 -5.58 15.46
C MET A 130 -4.99 -5.19 14.45
N LEU A 131 -6.09 -5.93 14.41
CA LEU A 131 -7.19 -5.69 13.48
C LEU A 131 -8.46 -5.38 14.26
N ARG A 132 -9.20 -4.38 13.78
CA ARG A 132 -10.60 -4.26 14.10
C ARG A 132 -11.37 -5.17 13.15
N LEU A 133 -11.92 -6.28 13.67
CA LEU A 133 -12.78 -7.15 12.88
C LEU A 133 -14.16 -6.48 12.68
N PRO A 134 -14.79 -6.62 11.50
CA PRO A 134 -16.18 -6.25 11.33
C PRO A 134 -17.05 -7.13 12.23
N ASP A 135 -17.82 -6.47 13.09
CA ASP A 135 -18.49 -6.96 14.29
C ASP A 135 -19.04 -8.41 14.24
N SER A 136 -18.54 -9.26 15.13
CA SER A 136 -19.30 -10.34 15.77
C SER A 136 -19.79 -9.90 17.15
N GLY A 137 -20.55 -8.80 17.21
CA GLY A 137 -21.32 -8.42 18.39
C GLY A 137 -20.55 -7.75 19.55
N GLY A 138 -19.45 -7.06 19.26
CA GLY A 138 -18.73 -6.23 20.23
C GLY A 138 -17.45 -5.69 19.62
N GLY A 139 -17.44 -4.40 19.25
CA GLY A 139 -16.37 -3.71 18.51
C GLY A 139 -15.05 -3.55 19.28
N GLY A 140 -14.47 -4.65 19.74
CA GLY A 140 -13.13 -4.71 20.33
C GLY A 140 -12.06 -4.88 19.26
N LEU A 141 -10.90 -4.26 19.50
CA LEU A 141 -9.69 -4.55 18.75
C LEU A 141 -9.26 -5.99 19.05
N GLN A 142 -9.00 -6.78 18.01
CA GLN A 142 -8.37 -8.08 18.18
C GLN A 142 -6.89 -7.97 17.82
N THR A 143 -6.04 -8.34 18.76
CA THR A 143 -4.60 -8.45 18.52
C THR A 143 -4.34 -9.89 18.06
N THR A 144 -3.77 -10.07 16.88
CA THR A 144 -3.20 -11.37 16.53
C THR A 144 -2.01 -11.65 17.46
N ALA A 145 -1.77 -12.92 17.77
CA ALA A 145 -0.51 -13.30 18.40
C ALA A 145 0.65 -12.93 17.45
N PRO A 146 1.78 -12.40 17.94
CA PRO A 146 2.91 -12.06 17.09
C PRO A 146 3.31 -13.24 16.19
N VAL A 147 3.32 -13.01 14.88
CA VAL A 147 3.78 -13.99 13.90
C VAL A 147 5.28 -13.84 13.77
N GLN A 148 6.00 -14.85 14.26
CA GLN A 148 7.44 -14.98 14.09
C GLN A 148 7.72 -15.49 12.66
N TYR A 149 8.37 -14.67 11.85
CA TYR A 149 8.91 -15.09 10.57
C TYR A 149 10.28 -15.68 10.85
N GLN A 150 10.40 -17.00 10.78
CA GLN A 150 11.73 -17.61 10.79
C GLN A 150 12.47 -17.10 9.56
N ALA A 151 13.64 -16.49 9.79
CA ALA A 151 14.55 -16.10 8.73
C ALA A 151 14.76 -17.30 7.79
N MET A 152 14.21 -17.25 6.59
CA MET A 152 14.47 -18.25 5.56
C MET A 152 15.87 -18.00 4.98
N LEU A 153 16.91 -18.22 5.79
CA LEU A 153 18.20 -18.64 5.29
C LEU A 153 18.10 -20.12 4.92
N ARG A 154 17.53 -20.43 3.74
CA ARG A 154 17.76 -21.73 3.08
C ARG A 154 17.92 -21.55 1.57
N MET A 155 19.16 -21.34 1.15
CA MET A 155 19.62 -22.17 0.04
C MET A 155 19.60 -23.63 0.53
N ALA A 156 18.87 -24.46 -0.22
CA ALA A 156 18.82 -25.92 -0.14
C ALA A 156 18.12 -26.58 1.07
N HIS A 157 17.18 -27.47 0.72
CA HIS A 157 16.52 -28.51 1.49
C HIS A 157 15.56 -28.09 2.64
N HIS A 158 14.26 -28.24 2.37
CA HIS A 158 13.27 -28.88 3.24
C HIS A 158 13.11 -28.38 4.69
N VAL A 159 12.05 -27.58 4.95
CA VAL A 159 11.41 -27.50 6.28
C VAL A 159 9.89 -27.35 6.10
N GLN A 160 9.16 -28.30 6.68
CA GLN A 160 7.70 -28.34 6.78
C GLN A 160 7.19 -27.33 7.81
N PRO A 161 5.95 -26.83 7.71
CA PRO A 161 5.30 -26.13 8.81
C PRO A 161 4.95 -27.13 9.94
N MET A 162 5.55 -26.99 11.12
CA MET A 162 5.11 -27.70 12.32
C MET A 162 3.90 -27.00 12.94
N ARG A 163 2.81 -27.76 13.12
CA ARG A 163 1.47 -27.41 13.62
C ARG A 163 1.35 -27.44 15.16
N GLY A 164 0.34 -26.71 15.66
CA GLY A 164 -0.52 -27.06 16.81
C GLY A 164 -1.29 -25.81 17.28
N VAL A 165 -2.62 -25.76 17.46
CA VAL A 165 -3.57 -26.78 17.96
C VAL A 165 -4.99 -26.58 17.38
N SER A 166 -5.50 -27.68 16.82
CA SER A 166 -6.85 -28.30 16.75
C SER A 166 -8.15 -27.52 16.41
N PRO A 167 -8.93 -28.05 15.43
CA PRO A 167 -10.35 -27.75 15.21
C PRO A 167 -11.26 -28.66 16.04
N SER A 168 -12.28 -28.10 16.69
CA SER A 168 -13.47 -28.85 17.08
C SER A 168 -14.45 -28.80 15.91
N HIS A 169 -14.82 -29.96 15.37
CA HIS A 169 -16.21 -30.42 15.25
C HIS A 169 -16.20 -31.82 14.60
N ARG A 170 -17.04 -32.66 15.17
CA ARG A 170 -17.20 -34.11 14.95
C ARG A 170 -17.39 -34.50 13.49
N GLY A 171 -16.84 -35.67 13.12
CA GLY A 171 -17.54 -36.60 12.23
C GLY A 171 -16.78 -37.11 11.01
N ALA A 172 -16.30 -38.36 11.13
CA ALA A 172 -16.22 -39.39 10.08
C ALA A 172 -15.32 -39.19 8.84
N ASN A 173 -14.12 -39.79 8.92
CA ASN A 173 -13.73 -40.99 8.16
C ASN A 173 -13.90 -40.99 6.61
N ARG A 174 -12.82 -40.79 5.85
CA ARG A 174 -12.12 -41.84 5.06
C ARG A 174 -11.05 -41.28 4.12
N VAL A 175 -10.09 -42.17 3.86
CA VAL A 175 -8.78 -42.07 3.20
C VAL A 175 -8.89 -42.02 1.68
N ALA A 176 -8.06 -41.20 1.02
CA ALA A 176 -7.39 -41.45 -0.28
C ALA A 176 -6.34 -40.36 -0.53
N GLN A 177 -5.05 -40.64 -0.28
CA GLN A 177 -3.94 -40.67 -1.27
C GLN A 177 -4.16 -39.80 -2.53
N LEU A 178 -3.34 -38.76 -2.70
CA LEU A 178 -2.24 -38.65 -3.69
C LEU A 178 -2.77 -38.69 -5.14
N VAL A 179 -2.51 -37.69 -5.98
CA VAL A 179 -1.35 -37.67 -6.89
C VAL A 179 -1.31 -36.30 -7.59
N TYR A 180 -0.09 -35.71 -7.58
CA TYR A 180 0.49 -34.53 -8.27
C TYR A 180 -0.29 -33.22 -8.40
#